data_AF-A0A7S3UJI8-F1
#
_entry.id   AF-A0A7S3UJI8-F1
#
_cell.length_a   1.000
_cell.length_b   1.000
_cell.length_c   1.000
_cell.angle_alpha   90.00
_cell.angle_beta   90.00
_cell.angle_gamma   90.00
#
_symmetry.space_group_name_H-M   'P 1'
#
loop_
_entity.id
_entity.type
_entity.pdbx_description
1 polymer ?
#
loop_
_entity_poly.entity_id
_entity_poly.type
_entity_poly.pdbx_seq_one_letter_code
_entity_poly.pdbx_strand_id
1 'polypeptide(L)'
;AIFALFLLVGALVFSAIEEEEKTPVEALYMAVVSLTTVGFGDVTPITERGRMFCSVWMLFGVAAMGNVVGEVANAMSGSKRRYRVTHLSGDLLSEMDHSQDGKVDRHEFLKHVLVMEGLVSAAFLDEVDANFDALDADHSGELTQDDINIFTAKLRGSKSEMAATRTTLPS
;
A
#
# COMPACT_ATOMS: atom_id res chain seq x y z
N ALA A 1 -3.38 8.39 21.57
CA ALA A 1 -3.67 8.94 22.92
C ALA A 1 -2.47 8.88 23.88
N ILE A 2 -1.82 7.72 24.04
CA ILE A 2 -0.69 7.54 24.98
C ILE A 2 0.50 8.45 24.66
N PHE A 3 0.82 8.64 23.38
CA PHE A 3 1.91 9.52 22.94
C PHE A 3 1.70 10.99 23.34
N ALA A 4 0.48 11.51 23.18
CA ALA A 4 0.15 12.88 23.57
C ALA A 4 0.28 13.08 25.09
N LEU A 5 -0.11 12.08 25.90
CA LEU A 5 0.09 12.12 27.34
C LEU A 5 1.60 12.18 27.69
N PHE A 6 2.42 11.36 27.03
CA PHE A 6 3.87 11.39 27.23
C PHE A 6 4.49 12.75 26.88
N LEU A 7 4.03 13.39 25.79
CA LEU A 7 4.46 14.73 25.42
C LEU A 7 4.09 15.78 26.46
N LEU A 8 2.84 15.76 26.94
CA LEU A 8 2.38 16.72 27.94
C LEU A 8 3.12 16.55 29.27
N VAL A 9 3.34 15.30 29.71
CA VAL A 9 4.14 15.02 30.91
C VAL A 9 5.57 15.52 30.73
N GLY A 10 6.21 15.22 29.60
CA GLY A 10 7.56 15.71 29.29
C GLY A 10 7.62 17.24 29.32
N ALA A 11 6.71 17.92 28.63
CA ALA A 11 6.65 19.38 28.58
C ALA A 11 6.44 20.01 29.97
N LEU A 12 5.53 19.47 30.78
CA LEU A 12 5.28 19.96 32.14
C LEU A 12 6.50 19.75 33.05
N VAL A 13 7.15 18.59 32.96
CA VAL A 13 8.33 18.28 33.78
C VAL A 13 9.51 19.15 33.36
N PHE A 14 9.77 19.34 32.06
CA PHE A 14 10.83 20.21 31.58
C PHE A 14 10.57 21.68 31.93
N SER A 15 9.32 22.14 31.88
CA SER A 15 8.95 23.50 32.31
C SER A 15 9.10 23.71 33.81
N ALA A 16 9.01 22.66 34.64
CA ALA A 16 9.06 22.77 36.11
C ALA A 16 10.45 22.50 36.72
N ILE A 17 11.27 21.67 36.07
CA ILE A 17 12.59 21.26 36.58
C ILE A 17 13.69 22.19 36.08
N GLU A 18 13.51 22.82 34.92
CA GLU A 18 14.53 23.70 34.35
C GLU A 18 14.55 25.05 35.09
N GLU A 19 15.74 25.45 35.53
CA GLU A 19 15.97 26.67 36.35
C GLU A 19 15.76 27.96 35.56
N GLU A 20 15.95 27.88 34.24
CA GLU A 20 15.57 28.94 33.30
C GLU A 20 14.12 28.68 32.89
N GLU A 21 13.24 29.68 33.04
CA GLU A 21 11.83 29.59 32.62
C GLU A 21 11.76 29.35 31.11
N LYS A 22 11.83 28.07 30.70
CA LYS A 22 11.51 27.66 29.34
C LYS A 22 10.04 27.97 29.10
N THR A 23 9.75 28.67 28.02
CA THR A 23 8.36 28.88 27.63
C THR A 23 7.66 27.54 27.44
N PRO A 24 6.35 27.43 27.67
CA PRO A 24 5.61 26.17 27.46
C PRO A 24 5.78 25.62 26.04
N VAL A 25 5.99 26.51 25.06
CA VAL A 25 6.25 26.16 23.66
C VAL A 25 7.63 25.52 23.50
N GLU A 26 8.68 26.07 24.11
CA GLU A 26 10.03 25.49 24.08
C GLU A 26 10.10 24.14 24.80
N ALA A 27 9.40 24.01 25.94
CA ALA A 27 9.34 22.75 26.67
C ALA A 27 8.60 21.66 25.87
N LEU A 28 7.49 22.01 25.19
CA LEU A 28 6.80 21.10 24.29
C LEU A 28 7.65 20.76 23.06
N TYR A 29 8.29 21.75 22.46
CA TYR A 29 9.21 21.55 21.33
C TYR A 29 10.31 20.57 21.69
N MET A 30 11.00 20.80 22.81
CA MET A 30 12.03 19.91 23.34
C MET A 30 11.51 18.48 23.55
N ALA A 31 10.32 18.33 24.12
CA ALA A 31 9.69 17.02 24.29
C ALA A 31 9.41 16.33 22.94
N VAL A 32 8.89 17.06 21.94
CA VAL A 32 8.62 16.53 20.60
C VAL A 32 9.91 16.08 19.91
N VAL A 33 10.93 16.93 19.81
CA VAL A 33 12.16 16.62 19.08
C VAL A 33 12.95 15.48 19.72
N SER A 34 12.85 15.34 21.05
CA SER A 34 13.46 14.24 21.79
C SER A 34 12.73 12.91 21.56
N LEU A 35 11.39 12.88 21.66
CA LEU A 35 10.60 11.65 21.45
C LEU A 35 10.57 11.17 20.01
N THR A 36 10.58 12.10 19.07
CA THR A 36 10.63 11.80 17.64
C THR A 36 12.04 11.43 17.19
N THR A 37 13.03 11.44 18.11
CA THR A 37 14.44 11.14 17.84
C THR A 37 15.10 12.06 16.81
N VAL A 38 14.51 13.25 16.56
CA VAL A 38 15.07 14.26 15.67
C VAL A 38 16.29 14.93 16.30
N GLY A 39 16.16 15.35 17.57
CA GLY A 39 17.29 15.75 18.41
C GLY A 39 18.16 16.90 17.86
N PHE A 40 17.57 18.02 17.45
CA PHE A 40 18.33 19.17 16.94
C PHE A 40 19.39 19.73 17.91
N GLY A 41 19.17 19.60 19.22
CA GLY A 41 20.12 20.01 20.25
C GLY A 41 20.18 21.52 20.52
N ASP A 42 19.25 22.28 19.96
CA ASP A 42 19.05 23.71 20.17
C ASP A 42 18.39 24.02 21.52
N VAL A 43 17.41 23.22 21.94
CA VAL A 43 16.79 23.28 23.26
C VAL A 43 17.03 21.96 23.98
N THR A 44 17.74 22.01 25.11
CA THR A 44 18.18 20.83 25.87
C THR A 44 18.00 21.02 27.37
N PRO A 45 17.97 19.94 28.17
CA PRO A 45 17.91 20.06 29.63
C PRO A 45 19.27 20.51 30.16
N ILE A 46 19.30 21.66 30.82
CA ILE A 46 20.50 22.28 31.38
C ILE A 46 20.73 21.78 32.81
N THR A 47 19.66 21.45 33.51
CA THR A 47 19.72 20.99 34.90
C THR A 47 20.12 19.52 34.98
N GLU A 48 20.83 19.14 36.05
CA GLU A 48 21.22 17.74 36.28
C GLU A 48 20.00 16.82 36.41
N ARG A 49 18.96 17.31 37.11
CA ARG A 49 17.68 16.60 37.27
C ARG A 49 16.94 16.46 35.94
N GLY A 50 16.91 17.51 35.12
CA GLY A 50 16.30 17.50 33.79
C GLY A 50 16.97 16.48 32.88
N ARG A 51 18.31 16.40 32.90
CA ARG A 51 19.06 15.40 32.11
C ARG A 51 18.79 13.97 32.55
N MET A 52 18.74 13.70 33.86
CA MET A 52 18.41 12.37 34.37
C MET A 52 16.98 11.96 33.99
N PHE A 53 16.02 12.85 34.19
CA PHE A 53 14.64 12.61 33.77
C PHE A 53 14.55 12.36 32.27
N CYS A 54 15.14 13.23 31.44
CA CYS A 54 15.14 13.11 29.98
C CYS A 54 15.67 11.75 29.53
N SER A 55 16.79 11.29 30.11
CA SER A 55 17.41 10.01 29.76
C SER A 55 16.48 8.83 30.01
N VAL A 56 15.85 8.76 31.19
CA VAL A 56 14.92 7.67 31.53
C VAL A 56 13.63 7.79 30.72
N TRP A 57 13.09 9.00 30.59
CA TRP A 57 11.86 9.28 29.88
C TRP A 57 11.95 8.93 28.39
N MET A 58 13.09 9.20 27.73
CA MET A 58 13.30 8.84 26.32
C MET A 58 13.20 7.32 26.09
N LEU A 59 13.67 6.48 27.02
CA LEU A 59 13.60 5.01 26.88
C LEU A 59 12.15 4.52 26.77
N PHE A 60 11.25 5.05 27.60
CA PHE A 60 9.82 4.74 27.54
C PHE A 60 9.13 5.44 26.38
N GLY A 61 9.61 6.64 26.05
CA GLY A 61 9.13 7.47 24.97
C GLY A 61 9.22 6.83 23.58
N VAL A 62 10.33 6.14 23.30
CA VAL A 62 10.52 5.41 22.04
C VAL A 62 9.46 4.32 21.85
N ALA A 63 9.07 3.62 22.92
CA ALA A 63 7.99 2.63 22.84
C ALA A 63 6.64 3.28 22.51
N ALA A 64 6.36 4.46 23.07
CA ALA A 64 5.16 5.23 22.74
C ALA A 64 5.15 5.72 21.28
N MET A 65 6.31 6.11 20.74
CA MET A 65 6.47 6.50 19.34
C MET A 65 6.15 5.34 18.39
N GLY A 66 6.51 4.10 18.76
CA GLY A 66 6.15 2.90 18.00
C GLY A 66 4.63 2.75 17.77
N ASN A 67 3.80 3.12 18.76
CA ASN A 67 2.34 3.11 18.59
C ASN A 67 1.87 4.13 17.55
N VAL A 68 2.47 5.32 17.52
CA VAL A 68 2.13 6.35 16.52
C VAL A 68 2.49 5.87 15.13
N VAL A 69 3.68 5.29 14.96
CA VAL A 69 4.11 4.70 13.68
C VAL A 69 3.13 3.62 13.25
N GLY A 70 2.67 2.76 14.16
CA GLY A 70 1.65 1.74 13.89
C GLY A 70 0.30 2.34 13.47
N GLU A 71 -0.18 3.38 14.14
CA GLU A 71 -1.42 4.08 13.78
C GLU A 71 -1.32 4.75 12.40
N VAL A 72 -0.20 5.42 12.11
CA VAL A 72 0.05 6.02 10.78
C VAL A 72 0.16 4.93 9.71
N ALA A 73 0.86 3.83 9.99
CA ALA A 73 0.95 2.70 9.07
C ALA A 73 -0.42 2.07 8.80
N ASN A 74 -1.30 1.99 9.80
CA ASN A 74 -2.68 1.53 9.63
C ASN A 74 -3.56 2.54 8.88
N ALA A 75 -3.33 3.84 9.05
CA ALA A 75 -4.03 4.87 8.28
C ALA A 75 -3.58 4.87 6.80
N MET A 76 -2.29 4.64 6.54
CA MET A 76 -1.71 4.57 5.20
C MET A 76 -1.97 3.25 4.49
N SER A 77 -1.95 2.14 5.23
CA SER A 77 -2.38 0.83 4.74
C SER A 77 -3.89 0.91 4.66
N GLY A 78 -4.41 1.45 3.55
CA GLY A 78 -5.84 1.58 3.28
C GLY A 78 -6.55 0.37 3.85
N SER A 79 -7.39 0.60 4.87
CA SER A 79 -7.99 -0.46 5.67
C SER A 79 -8.44 -1.54 4.71
N LYS A 80 -7.85 -2.75 4.78
CA LYS A 80 -8.28 -3.88 3.95
C LYS A 80 -9.77 -4.05 4.23
N ARG A 81 -10.61 -3.44 3.39
CA ARG A 81 -12.05 -3.43 3.58
C ARG A 81 -12.42 -4.87 3.31
N ARG A 82 -12.63 -5.61 4.39
CA ARG A 82 -13.15 -6.96 4.29
C ARG A 82 -14.51 -6.80 3.64
N TYR A 83 -14.58 -7.09 2.34
CA TYR A 83 -15.80 -6.97 1.55
C TYR A 83 -16.85 -7.87 2.21
N ARG A 84 -17.67 -7.27 3.08
CA ARG A 84 -18.83 -7.92 3.66
C ARG A 84 -19.94 -7.57 2.72
N VAL A 85 -20.13 -8.44 1.73
CA VAL A 85 -21.25 -8.44 0.79
C VAL A 85 -22.55 -8.42 1.60
N THR A 86 -22.98 -7.23 2.02
CA THR A 86 -24.19 -7.04 2.84
C THR A 86 -25.19 -6.13 2.14
N HIS A 87 -24.78 -5.49 1.05
CA HIS A 87 -25.62 -4.72 0.14
C HIS A 87 -25.25 -5.04 -1.31
N LEU A 88 -25.54 -6.26 -1.76
CA LEU A 88 -25.78 -6.50 -3.19
C LEU A 88 -27.18 -5.97 -3.51
N SER A 89 -27.26 -4.71 -3.92
CA SER A 89 -28.48 -4.19 -4.55
C SER A 89 -28.53 -4.68 -6.00
N GLY A 90 -29.74 -4.80 -6.58
CA GLY A 90 -29.89 -5.19 -7.99
C GLY A 90 -29.14 -4.28 -8.96
N ASP A 91 -29.02 -2.99 -8.62
CA ASP A 91 -28.30 -2.00 -9.43
C ASP A 91 -26.79 -2.32 -9.52
N LEU A 92 -26.17 -2.83 -8.44
CA LEU A 92 -24.76 -3.21 -8.44
C LEU A 92 -24.51 -4.44 -9.32
N LEU A 93 -25.49 -5.35 -9.42
CA LEU A 93 -25.38 -6.51 -10.31
C LEU A 93 -25.42 -6.10 -11.79
N SER A 94 -26.24 -5.12 -12.14
CA SER A 94 -26.30 -4.60 -13.52
C SER A 94 -25.03 -3.83 -13.94
N GLU A 95 -24.27 -3.30 -12.98
CA GLU A 95 -22.96 -2.68 -13.26
C GLU A 95 -21.83 -3.71 -13.42
N MET A 96 -22.02 -4.93 -12.92
CA MET A 96 -21.03 -6.00 -12.95
C MET A 96 -21.20 -6.95 -14.14
N ASP A 97 -22.41 -7.05 -14.68
CA ASP A 97 -22.75 -7.86 -15.86
C ASP A 97 -22.17 -7.22 -17.13
N HIS A 98 -20.89 -7.50 -17.39
CA HIS A 98 -20.17 -7.01 -18.56
C HIS A 98 -20.56 -7.79 -19.82
N SER A 99 -20.94 -9.05 -19.69
CA SER A 99 -21.41 -9.90 -20.78
C SER A 99 -22.84 -9.58 -21.25
N GLN A 100 -23.60 -8.82 -20.45
CA GLN A 100 -25.00 -8.45 -20.67
C GLN A 100 -25.94 -9.66 -20.76
N ASP A 101 -25.63 -10.74 -20.05
CA ASP A 101 -26.41 -11.99 -20.06
C ASP A 101 -27.50 -12.04 -18.95
N GLY A 102 -27.56 -11.00 -18.13
CA GLY A 102 -28.48 -10.85 -17.01
C GLY A 102 -28.05 -11.59 -15.74
N LYS A 103 -26.83 -12.13 -15.71
CA LYS A 103 -26.20 -12.79 -14.56
C LYS A 103 -24.81 -12.20 -14.36
N VAL A 104 -24.19 -12.55 -13.25
CA VAL A 104 -22.80 -12.18 -12.96
C VAL A 104 -22.05 -13.44 -12.62
N ASP A 105 -21.06 -13.79 -13.42
CA ASP A 105 -20.24 -14.96 -13.18
C ASP A 105 -19.08 -14.67 -12.21
N ARG A 106 -18.28 -15.70 -11.91
CA ARG A 106 -17.15 -15.57 -10.99
C ARG A 106 -16.04 -14.65 -11.53
N HIS A 107 -15.82 -14.63 -12.84
CA HIS A 107 -14.81 -13.82 -13.53
C HIS A 107 -15.19 -12.35 -13.49
N GLU A 108 -16.43 -12.03 -13.86
CA GLU A 108 -17.01 -10.68 -13.81
C GLU A 108 -16.99 -10.13 -12.38
N PHE A 109 -17.43 -10.95 -11.41
CA PHE A 109 -17.36 -10.57 -9.99
C PHE A 109 -15.94 -10.26 -9.54
N LEU A 110 -14.98 -11.12 -9.90
CA LEU A 110 -13.58 -10.94 -9.50
C LEU A 110 -12.96 -9.69 -10.12
N LYS A 111 -13.12 -9.49 -11.44
CA LYS A 111 -12.58 -8.31 -12.13
C LYS A 111 -13.13 -7.02 -11.52
N HIS A 112 -14.44 -6.95 -11.36
CA HIS A 112 -15.09 -5.77 -10.83
C HIS A 112 -14.59 -5.44 -9.42
N VAL A 113 -14.48 -6.44 -8.53
CA VAL A 113 -13.96 -6.26 -7.17
C VAL A 113 -12.49 -5.81 -7.16
N LEU A 114 -11.64 -6.38 -8.02
CA LEU A 114 -10.23 -6.00 -8.10
C LEU A 114 -10.03 -4.55 -8.55
N VAL A 115 -10.86 -4.08 -9.49
CA VAL A 115 -10.83 -2.69 -9.98
C VAL A 115 -11.40 -1.74 -8.94
N MET A 116 -12.54 -2.07 -8.32
CA MET A 116 -13.17 -1.26 -7.28
C MET A 116 -12.28 -1.06 -6.04
N GLU A 117 -11.55 -2.10 -5.63
CA GLU A 117 -10.60 -2.01 -4.51
C GLU A 117 -9.30 -1.26 -4.89
N GLY A 118 -9.16 -0.85 -6.16
CA GLY A 118 -7.97 -0.15 -6.66
C GLY A 118 -6.70 -1.02 -6.62
N LEU A 119 -6.85 -2.34 -6.50
CA LEU A 119 -5.72 -3.28 -6.54
C LEU A 119 -5.11 -3.36 -7.94
N VAL A 120 -5.94 -3.17 -8.95
CA VAL A 120 -5.59 -3.29 -10.36
C VAL A 120 -6.41 -2.31 -11.18
N SER A 121 -5.82 -1.71 -12.23
CA SER A 121 -6.57 -0.88 -13.19
C SER A 121 -7.35 -1.72 -14.19
N ALA A 122 -8.52 -1.25 -14.64
CA ALA A 122 -9.31 -1.94 -15.68
C ALA A 122 -8.47 -2.28 -16.93
N ALA A 123 -7.68 -1.31 -17.43
CA ALA A 123 -6.81 -1.50 -18.59
C ALA A 123 -5.77 -2.64 -18.42
N PHE A 124 -5.33 -2.90 -17.19
CA PHE A 124 -4.41 -4.01 -16.93
C PHE A 124 -5.14 -5.35 -16.97
N LEU A 125 -6.37 -5.42 -16.47
CA LEU A 125 -7.17 -6.64 -16.60
C LEU A 125 -7.49 -6.93 -18.06
N ASP A 126 -7.82 -5.91 -18.86
CA ASP A 126 -8.02 -6.05 -20.30
C ASP A 126 -6.76 -6.59 -21.01
N GLU A 127 -5.57 -6.14 -20.61
CA GLU A 127 -4.30 -6.68 -21.12
C GLU A 127 -4.09 -8.14 -20.71
N VAL A 128 -4.41 -8.49 -19.47
CA VAL A 128 -4.32 -9.88 -18.98
C VAL A 128 -5.30 -10.79 -19.73
N ASP A 129 -6.54 -10.34 -19.94
CA ASP A 129 -7.53 -11.08 -20.73
C ASP A 129 -7.07 -11.26 -22.18
N ALA A 130 -6.58 -10.20 -22.82
CA ALA A 130 -6.07 -10.29 -24.20
C ALA A 130 -4.87 -11.26 -24.31
N ASN A 131 -4.01 -11.30 -23.29
CA ASN A 131 -2.91 -12.27 -23.23
C ASN A 131 -3.43 -13.70 -23.04
N PHE A 132 -4.48 -13.90 -22.24
CA PHE A 132 -5.12 -15.19 -22.08
C PHE A 132 -5.74 -15.65 -23.40
N ASP A 133 -6.54 -14.81 -24.07
CA ASP A 133 -7.19 -15.12 -25.34
C ASP A 133 -6.19 -15.40 -26.47
N ALA A 134 -5.01 -14.77 -26.43
CA ALA A 134 -3.94 -15.06 -27.39
C ALA A 134 -3.31 -16.44 -27.19
N LEU A 135 -3.37 -16.96 -25.96
CA LEU A 135 -2.85 -18.29 -25.60
C LEU A 135 -3.92 -19.37 -25.76
N ASP A 136 -5.18 -19.07 -25.47
CA ASP A 136 -6.33 -19.97 -25.61
C ASP A 136 -6.72 -20.13 -27.09
N ALA A 137 -6.09 -21.10 -27.75
CA ALA A 137 -6.18 -21.26 -29.20
C ALA A 137 -7.53 -21.87 -29.63
N ASP A 138 -8.17 -22.64 -28.74
CA ASP A 138 -9.47 -23.25 -28.99
C ASP A 138 -10.66 -22.45 -28.45
N HIS A 139 -10.39 -21.35 -27.74
CA HIS A 139 -11.38 -20.48 -27.13
C HIS A 139 -12.30 -21.23 -26.17
N SER A 140 -11.78 -22.26 -25.50
CA SER A 140 -12.52 -23.04 -24.51
C SER A 140 -12.74 -22.28 -23.20
N GLY A 141 -11.97 -21.20 -22.96
CA GLY A 141 -11.92 -20.49 -21.69
C GLY A 141 -11.00 -21.17 -20.66
N GLU A 142 -10.24 -22.19 -21.08
CA GLU A 142 -9.25 -22.90 -20.27
C GLU A 142 -7.91 -22.94 -21.02
N LEU A 143 -6.79 -22.80 -20.30
CA LEU A 143 -5.47 -22.99 -20.92
C LEU A 143 -4.98 -24.42 -20.67
N THR A 144 -4.89 -25.18 -21.75
CA THR A 144 -4.38 -26.56 -21.72
C THR A 144 -2.96 -26.65 -22.26
N GLN A 145 -2.35 -27.82 -22.10
CA GLN A 145 -1.02 -28.09 -22.67
C GLN A 145 -1.03 -28.02 -24.21
N ASP A 146 -2.16 -28.35 -24.83
CA ASP A 146 -2.32 -28.34 -26.29
C ASP A 146 -2.35 -26.91 -26.83
N ASP A 147 -3.01 -25.99 -26.13
CA ASP A 147 -2.99 -24.56 -26.46
C ASP A 147 -1.57 -23.99 -26.48
N ILE A 148 -0.78 -24.31 -25.45
CA ILE A 148 0.63 -23.90 -25.36
C ILE A 148 1.44 -24.47 -26.53
N ASN A 149 1.20 -25.73 -26.90
CA ASN A 149 1.90 -26.39 -28.00
C ASN A 149 1.56 -25.71 -29.34
N ILE A 150 0.29 -25.40 -29.58
CA ILE A 150 -0.19 -24.70 -30.77
C ILE A 150 0.43 -23.31 -30.85
N PHE A 151 0.38 -22.54 -29.76
CA PHE A 151 0.97 -21.22 -29.67
C PHE A 151 2.50 -21.25 -29.94
N THR A 152 3.21 -22.19 -29.33
CA THR A 152 4.66 -22.36 -29.51
C THR A 152 5.02 -22.76 -30.95
N ALA A 153 4.21 -23.63 -31.58
CA ALA A 153 4.37 -24.00 -32.98
C ALA A 153 4.17 -22.78 -33.91
N LYS A 154 3.15 -21.95 -33.64
CA LYS A 154 2.87 -20.71 -34.38
C LYS A 154 4.04 -19.72 -34.30
N LEU A 155 4.66 -19.57 -33.11
CA LEU A 155 5.85 -18.73 -32.93
C LEU A 155 7.09 -19.26 -33.67
N ARG A 156 7.30 -20.58 -33.68
CA ARG A 156 8.41 -21.20 -34.42
C ARG A 156 8.23 -21.06 -35.94
N GLY A 157 7.02 -21.24 -36.44
CA GLY A 157 6.67 -21.03 -37.84
C GLY A 157 6.93 -19.58 -38.28
N SER A 158 6.43 -18.60 -37.52
CA SER A 158 6.61 -17.18 -37.82
C SER A 158 8.08 -16.74 -37.82
N LYS A 159 8.90 -17.21 -36.87
CA LYS A 159 10.35 -16.93 -36.86
C LYS A 159 11.07 -17.51 -38.08
N SER A 160 10.64 -18.69 -38.55
CA SER A 160 11.19 -19.34 -39.75
C SER A 160 10.83 -18.57 -41.03
N GLU A 161 9.60 -18.10 -41.15
CA GLU A 161 9.13 -17.29 -42.29
C GLU A 161 9.80 -15.91 -42.37
N MET A 162 9.98 -15.24 -41.22
CA MET A 162 10.69 -13.94 -41.17
C MET A 162 12.17 -14.10 -41.52
N ALA A 163 12.82 -15.22 -41.14
CA ALA A 163 14.20 -15.51 -41.54
C ALA A 163 14.33 -15.76 -43.05
N ALA A 164 13.40 -16.52 -43.65
CA ALA A 164 13.39 -16.79 -45.08
C ALA A 164 13.15 -15.52 -45.92
N THR A 165 12.24 -14.64 -45.48
CA THR A 165 11.93 -13.37 -46.17
C THR A 165 13.11 -12.39 -46.13
N ARG A 166 13.92 -12.40 -45.07
CA ARG A 166 15.12 -11.55 -44.95
C ARG A 166 16.27 -12.00 -45.87
N THR A 167 16.23 -13.22 -46.39
CA THR A 167 17.27 -13.81 -47.24
C THR A 167 16.96 -13.68 -48.75
N THR A 168 15.75 -13.19 -49.10
CA THR A 168 15.26 -13.11 -50.50
C THR A 168 15.12 -11.67 -51.02
N LEU A 169 15.44 -10.64 -50.22
CA LEU A 169 15.53 -9.25 -50.69
C LEU A 169 16.79 -9.07 -51.56
N PRO A 170 16.67 -8.70 -52.85
CA PRO A 170 17.83 -8.41 -53.69
C PRO A 170 18.56 -7.16 -53.19
N SER A 171 19.89 -7.21 -53.25
CA SER A 171 20.84 -6.15 -52.89
C SER A 171 20.68 -4.88 -53.72
#